data_AF-A0A3C0EG31-F1
#
_entry.id   AF-A0A3C0EG31-F1
#
_cell.length_a   1.000
_cell.length_b   1.000
_cell.length_c   1.000
_cell.angle_alpha   90.00
_cell.angle_beta   90.00
_cell.angle_gamma   90.00
#
_symmetry.space_group_name_H-M   'P 1'
#
loop_
_entity.id
_entity.type
_entity.pdbx_description
1 polymer ?
#
loop_
_entity_poly.entity_id
_entity_poly.type
_entity_poly.pdbx_seq_one_letter_code
_entity_poly.pdbx_strand_id
1 'polypeptide(L)'
;MGFIEMLLSIVVIACMLSMLILVSNSLRTQTAEQDTRQTLRMLRVSLLQYHQQHNTWPKGPTPFALMQMLSDPSSRDAMHNVSVVMLRNKLPIIRDGFGQEIRYLAAIPQSPTALPDFVSAGLDGDFGNPTSDNPHSKQAAIDNVFGVDTEKHLR
;
A
#
# COMPACT_ATOMS: atom_id res chain seq x y z
N MET A 1 50.62 0.33 -19.05
CA MET A 1 49.56 0.70 -18.08
C MET A 1 50.14 0.60 -16.69
N GLY A 2 50.28 1.73 -16.02
CA GLY A 2 50.88 1.80 -14.69
C GLY A 2 49.90 1.31 -13.62
N PHE A 3 50.43 0.72 -12.55
CA PHE A 3 49.65 0.27 -11.38
C PHE A 3 48.70 1.36 -10.83
N ILE A 4 49.11 2.64 -10.94
CA ILE A 4 48.32 3.81 -10.53
C ILE A 4 47.08 4.02 -11.41
N GLU A 5 47.19 3.86 -12.74
CA GLU A 5 46.04 4.00 -13.66
C GLU A 5 45.00 2.91 -13.42
N MET A 6 45.47 1.69 -13.09
CA MET A 6 44.61 0.57 -12.76
C MET A 6 43.87 0.81 -11.43
N LEU A 7 44.57 1.28 -10.39
CA LEU A 7 43.95 1.66 -9.10
C LEU A 7 42.90 2.76 -9.27
N LEU A 8 43.22 3.80 -10.05
CA LEU A 8 42.30 4.92 -10.27
C LEU A 8 41.05 4.47 -11.03
N SER A 9 41.21 3.57 -12.01
CA SER A 9 40.09 2.98 -12.77
C SER A 9 39.17 2.14 -11.87
N ILE A 10 39.73 1.33 -10.96
CA ILE A 10 38.94 0.53 -10.00
C ILE A 10 38.13 1.45 -9.06
N VAL A 11 38.74 2.53 -8.57
CA VAL A 11 38.04 3.51 -7.71
C VAL A 11 36.89 4.17 -8.45
N VAL A 12 37.10 4.62 -9.69
CA VAL A 12 36.05 5.23 -10.50
C VAL A 12 34.90 4.25 -10.75
N ILE A 13 35.21 2.99 -11.09
CA ILE A 13 34.20 1.95 -11.29
C ILE A 13 33.41 1.70 -9.99
N ALA A 14 34.09 1.60 -8.85
CA ALA A 14 33.43 1.40 -7.55
C ALA A 14 32.50 2.58 -7.19
N CYS A 15 32.94 3.82 -7.44
CA CYS A 15 32.10 5.01 -7.25
C CYS A 15 30.87 4.99 -8.16
N MET A 16 31.02 4.65 -9.45
CA MET A 16 29.90 4.58 -10.39
C MET A 16 28.89 3.49 -10.00
N LEU A 17 29.37 2.31 -9.60
CA LEU A 17 28.52 1.22 -9.11
C LEU A 17 27.75 1.64 -7.86
N SER A 18 28.41 2.33 -6.92
CA SER A 18 27.77 2.82 -5.70
C SER A 18 26.66 3.83 -6.01
N MET A 19 26.92 4.76 -6.93
CA MET A 19 25.94 5.75 -7.38
C MET A 19 24.75 5.09 -8.08
N LEU A 20 24.99 4.09 -8.93
CA LEU A 20 23.94 3.32 -9.60
C LEU A 20 23.05 2.57 -8.61
N ILE A 21 23.63 1.98 -7.56
CA ILE A 21 22.86 1.29 -6.51
C ILE A 21 21.96 2.30 -5.77
N LEU A 22 22.48 3.48 -5.43
CA LEU A 22 21.69 4.53 -4.75
C LEU A 22 20.52 5.01 -5.62
N VAL A 23 20.78 5.30 -6.90
CA VAL A 23 19.73 5.74 -7.85
C VAL A 23 18.71 4.62 -8.06
N SER A 24 19.17 3.37 -8.20
CA SER A 24 18.28 2.21 -8.38
C SER A 24 17.36 2.02 -7.17
N ASN A 25 17.89 2.11 -5.96
CA ASN A 25 17.08 2.01 -4.74
C ASN A 25 16.09 3.16 -4.62
N SER A 26 16.52 4.39 -4.91
CA SER A 26 15.65 5.57 -4.88
C SER A 26 14.48 5.46 -5.87
N LEU A 27 14.77 5.08 -7.13
CA LEU A 27 13.74 4.87 -8.16
C LEU A 27 12.79 3.76 -7.77
N ARG A 28 13.30 2.65 -7.23
CA ARG A 28 12.46 1.53 -6.79
C ARG A 28 11.50 1.95 -5.69
N THR A 29 11.95 2.73 -4.71
CA THR A 29 11.08 3.27 -3.64
C THR A 29 10.02 4.20 -4.22
N GLN A 30 10.39 5.13 -5.10
CA GLN A 30 9.43 6.06 -5.72
C GLN A 30 8.36 5.33 -6.55
N THR A 31 8.76 4.32 -7.33
CA THR A 31 7.82 3.50 -8.10
C THR A 31 6.89 2.73 -7.16
N ALA A 32 7.43 2.10 -6.10
CA ALA A 32 6.64 1.37 -5.12
C ALA A 32 5.62 2.27 -4.39
N GLU A 33 6.01 3.49 -4.03
CA GLU A 33 5.09 4.47 -3.45
C GLU A 33 3.97 4.85 -4.42
N GLN A 34 4.32 5.14 -5.67
CA GLN A 34 3.34 5.51 -6.69
C GLN A 34 2.33 4.38 -6.94
N ASP A 35 2.80 3.14 -7.06
CA ASP A 35 1.97 1.96 -7.24
C ASP A 35 1.04 1.73 -6.04
N THR A 36 1.56 1.93 -4.82
CA THR A 36 0.76 1.86 -3.58
C THR A 36 -0.35 2.91 -3.57
N ARG A 37 -0.01 4.16 -3.94
CA ARG A 37 -0.94 5.30 -4.00
C ARG A 37 -2.07 5.02 -4.98
N GLN A 38 -1.72 4.50 -6.16
CA GLN A 38 -2.68 4.15 -7.20
C GLN A 38 -3.59 2.99 -6.76
N THR A 39 -3.02 1.95 -6.16
CA THR A 39 -3.76 0.78 -5.66
C THR A 39 -4.78 1.19 -4.60
N LEU A 40 -4.38 2.00 -3.62
CA LEU A 40 -5.28 2.46 -2.56
C LEU A 40 -6.40 3.38 -3.08
N ARG A 41 -6.11 4.24 -4.07
CA ARG A 41 -7.14 5.05 -4.74
C ARG A 41 -8.18 4.17 -5.43
N MET A 42 -7.76 3.14 -6.15
CA MET A 42 -8.68 2.22 -6.83
C MET A 42 -9.52 1.43 -5.81
N LEU A 43 -8.90 0.98 -4.72
CA LEU A 43 -9.63 0.31 -3.63
C LEU A 43 -10.65 1.23 -2.96
N ARG A 44 -10.31 2.51 -2.76
CA ARG A 44 -11.24 3.51 -2.22
C ARG A 44 -12.44 3.71 -3.14
N VAL A 45 -12.20 3.89 -4.45
CA VAL A 45 -13.28 4.03 -5.44
C VAL A 45 -14.17 2.78 -5.44
N SER A 46 -13.56 1.61 -5.45
CA SER A 46 -14.26 0.32 -5.43
C SER A 46 -15.11 0.14 -4.16
N LEU A 47 -14.60 0.57 -3.00
CA LEU A 47 -15.31 0.54 -1.72
C LEU A 47 -16.52 1.47 -1.72
N LEU A 48 -16.36 2.68 -2.29
CA LEU A 48 -17.44 3.65 -2.43
C LEU A 48 -18.53 3.16 -3.39
N GLN A 49 -18.16 2.54 -4.51
CA GLN A 49 -19.12 1.96 -5.45
C GLN A 49 -19.92 0.81 -4.81
N TYR A 50 -19.24 -0.08 -4.08
CA TYR A 50 -19.91 -1.12 -3.32
C TYR A 50 -20.95 -0.52 -2.34
N HIS A 51 -20.57 0.51 -1.59
CA HIS A 51 -21.48 1.19 -0.67
C HIS A 51 -22.64 1.89 -1.39
N GLN A 52 -22.40 2.53 -2.54
CA GLN A 52 -23.45 3.16 -3.33
C GLN A 52 -24.51 2.14 -3.80
N GLN A 53 -24.08 0.92 -4.13
CA GLN A 53 -24.97 -0.11 -4.63
C GLN A 53 -25.70 -0.88 -3.52
N HIS A 54 -25.01 -1.20 -2.41
CA HIS A 54 -25.55 -2.04 -1.32
C HIS A 54 -25.99 -1.25 -0.09
N ASN A 55 -25.79 0.07 -0.09
CA ASN A 55 -26.02 0.99 1.05
C ASN A 55 -25.40 0.50 2.37
N THR A 56 -24.35 -0.33 2.28
CA THR A 56 -23.66 -0.96 3.39
C THR A 56 -22.18 -1.11 3.06
N TRP A 57 -21.35 -1.10 4.09
CA TRP A 57 -19.91 -1.34 3.94
C TRP A 57 -19.60 -2.84 4.00
N PRO A 58 -18.56 -3.32 3.29
CA PRO A 58 -18.10 -4.70 3.39
C PRO A 58 -17.76 -5.05 4.84
N LYS A 59 -18.13 -6.26 5.26
CA LYS A 59 -17.92 -6.70 6.65
C LYS A 59 -16.80 -7.73 6.76
N GLY A 60 -16.15 -7.75 7.92
CA GLY A 60 -15.15 -8.74 8.28
C GLY A 60 -13.72 -8.32 7.94
N PRO A 61 -12.76 -9.26 8.04
CA PRO A 61 -11.36 -8.98 7.74
C PRO A 61 -11.11 -8.80 6.24
N THR A 62 -9.96 -8.23 5.89
CA THR A 62 -9.59 -7.84 4.52
C THR A 62 -9.99 -8.83 3.43
N PRO A 63 -9.67 -10.14 3.54
CA PRO A 63 -9.99 -11.06 2.45
C PRO A 63 -11.49 -11.23 2.21
N PHE A 64 -12.31 -11.13 3.27
CA PHE A 64 -13.76 -11.23 3.15
C PHE A 64 -14.38 -9.94 2.61
N ALA A 65 -13.84 -8.79 2.99
CA ALA A 65 -14.22 -7.50 2.41
C ALA A 65 -13.91 -7.48 0.90
N LEU A 66 -12.72 -7.95 0.51
CA LEU A 66 -12.32 -8.07 -0.88
C LEU A 66 -13.19 -9.06 -1.66
N MET A 67 -13.56 -10.21 -1.08
CA MET A 67 -14.49 -11.14 -1.75
C MET A 67 -15.86 -10.50 -2.01
N GLN A 68 -16.41 -9.76 -1.04
CA GLN A 68 -17.68 -9.03 -1.22
C GLN A 68 -17.57 -8.00 -2.34
N MET A 69 -16.50 -7.21 -2.35
CA MET A 69 -16.24 -6.21 -3.39
C MET A 69 -16.01 -6.85 -4.77
N LEU A 70 -15.24 -7.93 -4.86
CA LEU A 70 -14.98 -8.64 -6.13
C LEU A 70 -16.21 -9.37 -6.68
N SER A 71 -17.17 -9.73 -5.81
CA SER A 71 -18.43 -10.34 -6.23
C SER A 71 -19.40 -9.33 -6.86
N ASP A 72 -19.20 -8.04 -6.57
CA ASP A 72 -20.00 -6.97 -7.14
C ASP A 72 -19.39 -6.45 -8.45
N PRO A 73 -20.12 -6.44 -9.59
CA PRO A 73 -19.55 -6.04 -10.87
C PRO A 73 -18.99 -4.61 -10.88
N SER A 74 -19.71 -3.65 -10.27
CA SER A 74 -19.28 -2.25 -10.28
C SER A 74 -17.97 -2.07 -9.51
N SER A 75 -17.93 -2.61 -8.29
CA SER A 75 -16.78 -2.59 -7.40
C SER A 75 -15.58 -3.33 -8.01
N ARG A 76 -15.81 -4.47 -8.67
CA ARG A 76 -14.78 -5.23 -9.40
C ARG A 76 -14.20 -4.43 -10.56
N ASP A 77 -15.04 -3.76 -11.35
CA ASP A 77 -14.59 -2.98 -12.51
C ASP A 77 -13.73 -1.78 -12.08
N ALA A 78 -14.00 -1.16 -10.93
CA ALA A 78 -13.09 -0.17 -10.35
C ALA A 78 -11.72 -0.73 -9.93
N MET A 79 -11.61 -2.03 -9.67
CA MET A 79 -10.36 -2.71 -9.32
C MET A 79 -9.63 -3.34 -10.51
N HIS A 80 -10.03 -3.07 -11.76
CA HIS A 80 -9.48 -3.75 -12.94
C HIS A 80 -7.94 -3.72 -13.08
N ASN A 81 -7.28 -2.66 -12.58
CA ASN A 81 -5.82 -2.52 -12.59
C ASN A 81 -5.16 -2.85 -11.24
N VAL A 82 -5.92 -3.38 -10.28
CA VAL A 82 -5.37 -3.81 -8.99
C VAL A 82 -4.98 -5.28 -9.08
N SER A 83 -3.73 -5.59 -8.74
CA SER A 83 -3.24 -6.96 -8.69
C SER A 83 -3.82 -7.70 -7.48
N VAL A 84 -4.85 -8.51 -7.72
CA VAL A 84 -5.44 -9.38 -6.71
C VAL A 84 -4.78 -10.75 -6.79
N VAL A 85 -4.11 -11.15 -5.72
CA VAL A 85 -3.46 -12.47 -5.61
C VAL A 85 -4.36 -13.38 -4.78
N MET A 86 -4.64 -14.57 -5.30
CA MET A 86 -5.36 -15.60 -4.54
C MET A 86 -4.36 -16.46 -3.76
N LEU A 87 -4.51 -16.49 -2.44
CA LEU A 87 -3.75 -17.40 -1.59
C LEU A 87 -4.16 -18.86 -1.81
N ARG A 88 -3.36 -19.80 -1.28
CA ARG A 88 -3.64 -21.26 -1.39
C ARG A 88 -5.00 -21.66 -0.81
N ASN A 89 -5.50 -20.91 0.16
CA ASN A 89 -6.83 -21.07 0.76
C ASN A 89 -7.95 -20.35 -0.01
N LYS A 90 -7.68 -19.87 -1.23
CA LYS A 90 -8.60 -19.11 -2.10
C LYS A 90 -9.07 -17.77 -1.52
N LEU A 91 -8.35 -17.23 -0.53
CA LEU A 91 -8.62 -15.90 -0.02
C LEU A 91 -7.88 -14.85 -0.85
N PRO A 92 -8.56 -13.78 -1.30
CA PRO A 92 -7.90 -12.70 -2.03
C PRO A 92 -7.07 -11.85 -1.09
N ILE A 93 -5.86 -11.52 -1.53
CA ILE A 93 -5.01 -10.50 -0.94
C ILE A 93 -4.60 -9.51 -2.03
N ILE A 94 -4.29 -8.29 -1.59
CA ILE A 94 -3.70 -7.27 -2.44
C ILE A 94 -2.43 -6.83 -1.75
N ARG A 95 -1.38 -6.66 -2.55
CA ARG A 95 -0.10 -6.17 -2.06
C ARG A 95 0.13 -4.76 -2.54
N ASP A 96 0.82 -3.98 -1.72
CA ASP A 96 1.31 -2.67 -2.10
C ASP A 96 2.55 -2.77 -2.99
N GLY A 97 3.10 -1.63 -3.40
CA GLY A 97 4.31 -1.59 -4.24
C GLY A 97 5.58 -2.10 -3.54
N PHE A 98 5.55 -2.24 -2.21
CA PHE A 98 6.63 -2.82 -1.40
C PHE A 98 6.47 -4.33 -1.19
N GLY A 99 5.34 -4.91 -1.62
CA GLY A 99 5.02 -6.33 -1.47
C GLY A 99 4.33 -6.68 -0.14
N GLN A 100 3.96 -5.69 0.66
CA GLN A 100 3.23 -5.85 1.91
C GLN A 100 1.72 -5.99 1.66
N GLU A 101 1.03 -6.74 2.51
CA GLU A 101 -0.43 -6.89 2.39
C GLU A 101 -1.16 -5.61 2.77
N ILE A 102 -2.01 -5.12 1.87
CA ILE A 102 -2.95 -4.03 2.16
C ILE A 102 -4.02 -4.55 3.12
N ARG A 103 -4.41 -3.72 4.08
CA ARG A 103 -5.38 -4.07 5.13
C ARG A 103 -6.65 -3.26 5.00
N TYR A 104 -7.79 -3.88 5.27
CA TYR A 104 -9.08 -3.22 5.38
C TYR A 104 -9.35 -2.85 6.84
N LEU A 105 -9.59 -1.58 7.09
CA LEU A 105 -10.08 -1.08 8.37
C LEU A 105 -11.59 -0.92 8.24
N ALA A 106 -12.33 -1.80 8.92
CA ALA A 106 -13.78 -1.73 8.97
C ALA A 106 -14.23 -0.48 9.74
N ALA A 107 -15.42 0.03 9.40
CA ALA A 107 -16.03 1.14 10.13
C ALA A 107 -16.23 0.76 11.59
N ILE A 108 -15.76 1.60 12.51
CA ILE A 108 -15.93 1.36 13.95
C ILE A 108 -17.36 1.78 14.32
N PRO A 109 -18.21 0.86 14.84
CA PRO A 109 -19.61 1.17 15.13
C PRO A 109 -19.81 2.34 16.11
N GLN A 110 -18.80 2.62 16.94
CA GLN A 110 -18.83 3.65 17.99
C GLN A 110 -18.33 5.02 17.51
N SER A 111 -17.83 5.14 16.28
CA SER A 111 -17.35 6.40 15.72
C SER A 111 -17.98 6.64 14.35
N PRO A 112 -19.08 7.41 14.25
CA PRO A 112 -19.78 7.64 12.98
C PRO A 112 -18.95 8.42 11.95
N THR A 113 -17.82 9.02 12.38
CA THR A 113 -16.86 9.69 11.50
C THR A 113 -15.77 8.75 10.98
N ALA A 114 -15.60 7.57 11.56
CA ALA A 114 -14.61 6.57 11.13
C ALA A 114 -15.16 5.77 9.95
N LEU A 115 -15.07 6.35 8.75
CA LEU A 115 -15.35 5.64 7.51
C LEU A 115 -14.37 4.48 7.34
N PRO A 116 -14.81 3.35 6.77
CA PRO A 116 -13.89 2.27 6.47
C PRO A 116 -12.91 2.69 5.40
N ASP A 117 -11.70 2.17 5.45
CA ASP A 117 -10.66 2.47 4.47
C ASP A 117 -9.70 1.30 4.27
N PHE A 118 -8.94 1.35 3.19
CA PHE A 118 -7.80 0.47 2.97
C PHE A 118 -6.51 1.20 3.33
N VAL A 119 -5.60 0.50 4.00
CA VAL A 119 -4.32 1.05 4.44
C VAL A 119 -3.17 0.14 4.02
N SER A 120 -2.05 0.75 3.67
CA SER A 120 -0.80 0.02 3.49
C SER A 120 0.10 0.19 4.71
N ALA A 121 0.91 -0.83 4.97
CA ALA A 121 2.00 -0.76 5.94
C ALA A 121 3.24 -0.02 5.41
N GLY A 122 3.30 0.20 4.09
CA GLY A 122 4.39 0.93 3.44
C GLY A 122 5.73 0.20 3.55
N LEU A 123 6.83 0.96 3.42
CA LEU A 123 8.19 0.44 3.48
C LEU A 123 8.53 -0.16 4.85
N ASP A 124 8.05 0.47 5.93
CA ASP A 124 8.39 0.11 7.31
C ASP A 124 7.62 -1.13 7.80
N GLY A 125 6.47 -1.44 7.19
CA GLY A 125 5.72 -2.67 7.51
C GLY A 125 4.97 -2.64 8.85
N ASP A 126 4.99 -1.53 9.56
CA ASP A 126 4.44 -1.41 10.91
C ASP A 126 2.99 -0.92 10.95
N PHE A 127 2.61 0.04 10.11
CA PHE A 127 1.26 0.62 10.14
C PHE A 127 0.20 -0.36 9.63
N GLY A 128 -0.90 -0.54 10.37
CA GLY A 128 -1.94 -1.50 10.00
C GLY A 128 -1.54 -2.97 10.16
N ASN A 129 -0.32 -3.28 10.63
CA ASN A 129 0.09 -4.62 10.99
C ASN A 129 -0.35 -4.93 12.43
N PRO A 130 -1.34 -5.82 12.68
CA PRO A 130 -1.84 -6.11 14.02
C PRO A 130 -0.81 -6.80 14.92
N THR A 131 0.31 -7.28 14.37
CA THR A 131 1.40 -7.89 15.13
C THR A 131 2.57 -6.94 15.40
N SER A 132 2.52 -5.70 14.91
CA SER A 132 3.52 -4.68 15.22
C SER A 132 3.27 -4.13 16.63
N ASP A 133 4.33 -3.64 17.29
CA ASP A 133 4.23 -2.99 18.60
C ASP A 133 3.38 -1.72 18.56
N ASN A 134 3.21 -1.12 17.38
CA ASN A 134 2.56 0.19 17.19
C ASN A 134 1.61 0.23 15.98
N PRO A 135 0.55 -0.61 15.95
CA PRO A 135 -0.32 -0.81 14.78
C PRO A 135 -1.14 0.42 14.37
N HIS A 136 -1.30 1.37 15.30
CA HIS A 136 -2.08 2.61 15.13
C HIS A 136 -1.24 3.88 15.33
N SER A 137 0.09 3.77 15.47
CA SER A 137 0.89 4.95 15.81
C SER A 137 0.77 6.01 14.71
N LYS A 138 0.35 7.20 15.12
CA LYS A 138 0.20 8.34 14.22
C LYS A 138 1.53 8.82 13.65
N GLN A 139 2.69 8.48 14.21
CA GLN A 139 3.99 8.81 13.61
C GLN A 139 4.22 8.03 12.30
N ALA A 140 3.86 6.75 12.26
CA ALA A 140 3.75 5.99 11.01
C ALA A 140 2.60 6.52 10.11
N ALA A 141 1.67 7.29 10.68
CA ALA A 141 0.65 8.05 9.95
C ALA A 141 1.03 9.49 9.56
N ILE A 142 2.12 10.06 10.10
CA ILE A 142 2.63 11.39 9.77
C ILE A 142 3.49 11.28 8.50
N ASP A 143 4.03 10.09 8.21
CA ASP A 143 4.53 9.69 6.88
C ASP A 143 3.42 9.03 5.99
N ASN A 144 2.17 8.89 6.47
CA ASN A 144 1.06 8.35 5.67
C ASN A 144 0.45 9.38 4.72
N VAL A 145 0.99 9.40 3.50
CA VAL A 145 0.34 9.94 2.29
C VAL A 145 -0.84 9.08 1.81
N PHE A 146 -1.23 8.03 2.56
CA PHE A 146 -1.94 6.88 1.99
C PHE A 146 -3.28 6.51 2.65
N GLY A 147 -3.84 7.38 3.48
CA GLY A 147 -5.29 7.40 3.75
C GLY A 147 -5.89 8.60 3.01
N VAL A 148 -6.87 8.39 2.14
CA VAL A 148 -7.43 9.48 1.30
C VAL A 148 -8.09 10.58 2.14
N ASP A 149 -8.38 10.33 3.43
CA ASP A 149 -9.02 11.28 4.35
C ASP A 149 -8.25 11.55 5.67
N THR A 150 -7.04 11.02 5.89
CA THR A 150 -6.29 11.31 7.15
C THR A 150 -5.79 12.76 7.25
N GLU A 151 -5.80 13.52 6.17
CA GLU A 151 -5.37 14.92 6.16
C GLU A 151 -6.42 15.92 6.69
N LYS A 152 -7.71 15.55 6.76
CA LYS A 152 -8.77 16.51 7.12
C LYS A 152 -9.02 16.72 8.61
N HIS A 153 -8.41 15.95 9.49
CA HIS A 153 -8.62 16.05 10.96
C HIS A 153 -7.40 16.57 11.74
N LEU A 154 -6.39 17.13 11.06
CA LEU A 154 -5.19 17.71 11.68
C LEU A 154 -5.07 19.24 11.46
N ARG A 155 -6.19 19.92 11.16
CA ARG A 155 -6.30 21.38 11.23
C ARG A 155 -7.42 21.79 12.18
#